data_AF-A0A7L3LC41-F1
#
_entry.id   AF-A0A7L3LC41-F1
#
_cell.length_a   1.000
_cell.length_b   1.000
_cell.length_c   1.000
_cell.angle_alpha   90.00
_cell.angle_beta   90.00
_cell.angle_gamma   90.00
#
_symmetry.space_group_name_H-M   'P 1'
#
loop_
_entity.id
_entity.type
_entity.pdbx_description
1 polymer ?
#
loop_
_entity_poly.entity_id
_entity_poly.type
_entity_poly.pdbx_seq_one_letter_code
_entity_poly.pdbx_strand_id
1 'polypeptide(L)'
;QCNSKGQGEKEMYTLGITNFPIPGEPGFPLNAIYAKPSNKQEEEVMRAYLQQLRQETGLRLCDKVFDPQSDKPSKWWICFVKRQFMNKSLSGPGQ
;
A
#
# COMPACT_ATOMS: atom_id res chain seq x y z
N GLN A 1 8.26 -9.90 5.16
CA GLN A 1 9.39 -10.40 4.35
C GLN A 1 8.97 -11.76 3.84
N CYS A 2 8.88 -11.94 2.52
CA CYS A 2 8.25 -13.11 1.91
C CYS A 2 9.30 -14.05 1.30
N ASN A 3 9.06 -15.36 1.38
CA ASN A 3 9.92 -16.38 0.77
C ASN A 3 9.33 -17.01 -0.50
N SER A 4 8.07 -16.70 -0.83
CA SER A 4 7.36 -17.19 -2.03
C SER A 4 6.33 -16.17 -2.51
N LYS A 5 5.93 -16.25 -3.79
CA LYS A 5 4.85 -15.44 -4.35
C LYS A 5 3.54 -15.64 -3.60
N GLY A 6 3.18 -16.89 -3.30
CA GLY A 6 1.96 -17.21 -2.57
C GLY A 6 1.92 -16.64 -1.14
N GLN A 7 3.09 -16.53 -0.47
CA GLN A 7 3.17 -15.79 0.80
C GLN A 7 2.99 -14.28 0.56
N GLY A 8 3.60 -13.75 -0.50
CA GLY A 8 3.45 -12.35 -0.90
C GLY A 8 1.99 -11.97 -1.14
N GLU A 9 1.22 -12.78 -1.86
CA GLU A 9 -0.21 -12.53 -2.12
C GLU A 9 -1.03 -12.46 -0.83
N LYS A 10 -0.74 -13.35 0.13
CA LYS A 10 -1.38 -13.34 1.46
C LYS A 10 -1.03 -12.07 2.25
N GLU A 11 0.26 -11.71 2.31
CA GLU A 11 0.71 -10.49 2.98
C GLU A 11 0.12 -9.22 2.33
N MET A 12 0.03 -9.18 0.99
CA MET A 12 -0.58 -8.06 0.26
C MET A 12 -2.09 -7.97 0.48
N TYR A 13 -2.80 -9.09 0.60
CA TYR A 13 -4.21 -9.09 0.99
C TYR A 13 -4.39 -8.49 2.40
N THR A 14 -3.59 -8.95 3.37
CA THR A 14 -3.60 -8.41 4.75
C THR A 14 -3.28 -6.90 4.76
N LEU A 15 -2.29 -6.47 3.97
CA LEU A 15 -1.96 -5.05 3.82
C LEU A 15 -3.12 -4.26 3.21
N GLY A 16 -3.83 -4.82 2.22
CA GLY A 16 -4.97 -4.19 1.57
C GLY A 16 -6.11 -3.87 2.54
N ILE A 17 -6.41 -4.79 3.45
CA ILE A 17 -7.46 -4.63 4.47
C ILE A 17 -7.02 -3.83 5.69
N THR A 18 -5.72 -3.56 5.85
CA THR A 18 -5.20 -2.74 6.95
C THR A 18 -5.76 -1.31 6.86
N ASN A 19 -6.08 -0.74 8.02
CA ASN A 19 -6.57 0.64 8.11
C ASN A 19 -5.42 1.62 7.94
N PHE A 20 -5.44 2.35 6.82
CA PHE A 20 -4.54 3.47 6.55
C PHE A 20 -5.27 4.80 6.76
N PRO A 21 -4.55 5.85 7.20
CA PRO A 21 -5.15 7.18 7.31
C PRO A 21 -5.56 7.70 5.94
N ILE A 22 -6.70 8.38 5.88
CA ILE A 22 -7.21 9.06 4.67
C ILE A 22 -7.04 10.58 4.79
N PRO A 23 -7.21 11.36 3.71
CA PRO A 23 -7.19 12.82 3.78
C PRO A 23 -8.09 13.38 4.89
N GLY A 24 -7.52 14.27 5.71
CA GLY A 24 -8.14 14.85 6.90
C GLY A 24 -7.74 14.18 8.22
N GLU A 25 -7.24 12.94 8.20
CA GLU A 25 -6.84 12.23 9.41
C GLU A 25 -5.39 12.55 9.83
N PRO A 26 -5.10 12.55 11.14
CA PRO A 26 -3.73 12.52 11.63
C PRO A 26 -2.98 11.32 11.04
N GLY A 27 -1.76 11.55 10.56
CA GLY A 27 -0.94 10.51 9.93
C GLY A 27 -1.03 10.45 8.41
N PHE A 28 -2.02 11.09 7.77
CA PHE A 28 -1.99 11.24 6.30
C PHE A 28 -0.98 12.34 5.90
N PRO A 29 0.12 12.01 5.20
CA PRO A 29 1.26 12.93 5.02
C PRO A 29 1.00 14.07 4.01
N LEU A 30 -0.11 14.04 3.28
CA LEU A 30 -0.42 14.95 2.16
C LEU A 30 -1.73 15.74 2.40
N ASN A 31 -2.10 15.97 3.66
CA ASN A 31 -3.31 16.73 4.03
C ASN A 31 -3.36 18.16 3.45
N ALA A 32 -2.21 18.77 3.14
CA ALA A 32 -2.16 20.11 2.52
C ALA A 32 -2.54 20.12 1.03
N ILE A 33 -2.60 18.94 0.39
CA ILE A 33 -2.80 18.79 -1.06
C ILE A 33 -4.16 18.14 -1.35
N TYR A 34 -4.60 17.21 -0.51
CA TYR A 34 -5.85 16.47 -0.71
C TYR A 34 -6.98 16.98 0.19
N ALA A 35 -8.17 17.08 -0.39
CA ALA A 35 -9.38 17.42 0.35
C ALA A 35 -9.81 16.26 1.25
N LYS A 36 -10.22 16.57 2.48
CA LYS A 36 -10.91 15.63 3.36
C LYS A 36 -12.32 15.32 2.83
N PRO A 37 -12.89 14.13 3.10
CA PRO A 37 -14.29 13.85 2.79
C PRO A 37 -15.23 14.84 3.49
N SER A 38 -16.29 15.27 2.80
CA SER A 38 -17.18 16.34 3.25
C SER A 38 -18.24 15.86 4.26
N ASN A 39 -18.57 14.57 4.21
CA ASN A 39 -19.59 13.92 5.04
C ASN A 39 -19.25 12.44 5.25
N LYS A 40 -20.00 11.78 6.13
CA LYS A 40 -19.79 10.37 6.49
C LYS A 40 -19.92 9.41 5.30
N GLN A 41 -20.81 9.70 4.37
CA GLN A 41 -21.01 8.86 3.18
C GLN A 41 -19.79 8.93 2.25
N GLU A 42 -19.27 10.14 1.98
CA GLU A 42 -18.04 10.32 1.22
C GLU A 42 -16.83 9.66 1.90
N GLU A 43 -16.78 9.70 3.22
CA GLU A 43 -15.74 9.02 3.99
C GLU A 43 -15.76 7.50 3.76
N GLU A 44 -16.93 6.88 3.91
CA GLU A 44 -17.11 5.44 3.71
C GLU A 44 -16.74 5.03 2.26
N VAL A 45 -17.20 5.80 1.27
CA VAL A 45 -16.89 5.58 -0.14
C VAL A 45 -15.38 5.73 -0.40
N MET A 46 -14.73 6.76 0.14
CA MET A 46 -13.30 7.00 -0.04
C MET A 46 -12.47 5.86 0.58
N ARG A 47 -12.84 5.39 1.77
CA ARG A 47 -12.15 4.25 2.42
C ARG A 47 -12.28 2.96 1.59
N ALA A 48 -13.49 2.65 1.14
CA ALA A 48 -13.74 1.48 0.29
C ALA A 48 -12.96 1.57 -1.03
N TYR A 49 -12.95 2.73 -1.67
CA TYR A 49 -12.21 2.95 -2.90
C TYR A 49 -10.69 2.80 -2.72
N LEU A 50 -10.12 3.42 -1.67
CA LEU A 50 -8.69 3.27 -1.36
C LEU A 50 -8.33 1.82 -0.98
N GLN A 51 -9.23 1.10 -0.30
CA GLN A 51 -9.05 -0.34 -0.03
C GLN A 51 -8.99 -1.15 -1.32
N GLN A 52 -9.92 -0.91 -2.26
CA GLN A 52 -9.92 -1.57 -3.56
C GLN A 52 -8.62 -1.31 -4.33
N LEU A 53 -8.15 -0.06 -4.34
CA LEU A 53 -6.87 0.30 -4.96
C LEU A 53 -5.70 -0.47 -4.32
N ARG A 54 -5.65 -0.60 -2.99
CA ARG A 54 -4.59 -1.37 -2.31
C ARG A 54 -4.63 -2.85 -2.67
N GLN A 55 -5.81 -3.46 -2.70
CA GLN A 55 -5.97 -4.88 -3.03
C GLN A 55 -5.51 -5.17 -4.47
N GLU A 56 -6.03 -4.42 -5.45
CA GLU A 56 -5.70 -4.62 -6.87
C GLU A 56 -4.24 -4.31 -7.17
N THR A 57 -3.70 -3.23 -6.59
CA THR A 57 -2.28 -2.88 -6.75
C THR A 57 -1.39 -3.96 -6.14
N GLY A 58 -1.74 -4.45 -4.94
CA GLY A 58 -0.95 -5.45 -4.25
C GLY A 58 -0.87 -6.78 -4.99
N LEU A 59 -2.00 -7.27 -5.49
CA LEU A 59 -2.06 -8.48 -6.29
C LEU A 59 -1.21 -8.37 -7.56
N ARG A 60 -1.39 -7.30 -8.34
CA ARG A 60 -0.63 -7.08 -9.58
C ARG A 60 0.87 -6.89 -9.32
N LEU A 61 1.24 -6.33 -8.17
CA LEU A 61 2.64 -6.13 -7.79
C LEU A 61 3.33 -7.47 -7.52
N CYS A 62 2.64 -8.46 -6.92
CA CYS A 62 3.19 -9.80 -6.72
C CYS A 62 3.63 -10.45 -8.05
N ASP A 63 2.86 -10.27 -9.13
CA ASP A 63 3.22 -10.77 -10.46
C ASP A 63 4.48 -10.11 -11.06
N LYS A 64 4.83 -8.91 -10.59
CA LYS A 64 6.00 -8.16 -11.08
C LYS A 64 7.24 -8.34 -10.22
N VAL A 65 7.05 -8.49 -8.91
CA VAL A 65 8.14 -8.53 -7.93
C VAL A 65 8.77 -9.92 -7.82
N PHE A 66 7.98 -10.99 -7.90
CA PHE A 66 8.49 -12.35 -7.75
C PHE A 66 8.98 -12.89 -9.10
N ASP A 67 10.18 -13.46 -9.08
CA ASP A 67 10.77 -14.10 -10.25
C ASP A 67 10.09 -15.46 -10.52
N PRO A 68 9.59 -15.73 -11.75
CA PRO A 68 8.83 -16.95 -12.03
C PRO A 68 9.62 -18.26 -11.91
N GLN A 69 10.96 -18.22 -11.98
CA GLN A 69 11.79 -19.42 -11.91
C GLN A 69 12.19 -19.75 -10.47
N SER A 70 12.50 -18.72 -9.68
CA SER A 70 13.02 -18.88 -8.32
C SER A 70 11.99 -18.66 -7.22
N ASP A 71 10.81 -18.11 -7.55
CA ASP A 71 9.74 -17.74 -6.61
C ASP A 71 10.19 -16.75 -5.51
N LYS A 72 11.31 -16.07 -5.72
CA LYS A 72 11.91 -15.11 -4.76
C LYS A 72 11.65 -13.66 -5.19
N PRO A 73 11.61 -12.71 -4.23
CA PRO A 73 11.54 -11.30 -4.56
C PRO A 73 12.76 -10.84 -5.38
N SER A 74 12.52 -10.19 -6.51
CA SER A 74 13.54 -9.68 -7.41
C SER A 74 14.29 -8.50 -6.79
N LYS A 75 15.63 -8.57 -6.78
CA LYS A 75 16.50 -7.49 -6.29
C LYS A 75 16.27 -6.15 -7.01
N TRP A 76 15.78 -6.20 -8.25
CA TRP A 76 15.49 -5.03 -9.08
C TRP A 76 14.25 -4.26 -8.60
N TRP A 77 13.41 -4.88 -7.77
CA TRP A 77 12.32 -4.21 -7.06
C TRP A 77 12.72 -3.88 -5.62
N ILE A 78 13.39 -4.81 -4.92
CA ILE A 78 13.77 -4.61 -3.51
C ILE A 78 14.74 -3.45 -3.32
N CYS A 79 15.54 -3.09 -4.32
CA CYS A 79 16.43 -1.92 -4.25
C CYS A 79 15.70 -0.58 -4.03
N PHE A 80 14.37 -0.54 -4.21
CA PHE A 80 13.53 0.64 -3.96
C PHE A 80 12.99 0.73 -2.52
N VAL A 81 13.13 -0.31 -1.68
CA VAL A 81 12.44 -0.38 -0.37
C VAL A 81 12.76 0.78 0.58
N LYS A 82 13.96 1.36 0.51
CA LYS A 82 14.39 2.50 1.35
C LYS A 82 14.11 3.86 0.71
N ARG A 83 13.59 3.92 -0.52
CA ARG A 83 13.34 5.17 -1.24
C ARG A 83 11.92 5.65 -0.96
N GLN A 84 11.79 6.87 -0.45
CA GLN A 84 10.49 7.49 -0.19
C GLN A 84 10.12 8.45 -1.33
N PHE A 85 8.94 8.24 -1.91
CA PHE A 85 8.39 9.17 -2.89
C PHE A 85 7.98 10.48 -2.19
N MET A 86 8.46 11.62 -2.71
CA MET A 86 8.25 12.97 -2.11
C MET A 86 8.70 13.10 -0.64
N ASN A 87 9.59 12.21 -0.16
CA ASN A 87 9.96 12.10 1.26
C ASN A 87 8.74 11.93 2.19
N LYS A 88 7.69 11.24 1.72
CA LYS A 88 6.48 10.93 2.49
C LYS A 88 6.31 9.41 2.65
N SER A 89 5.60 9.00 3.70
CA SER A 89 5.20 7.60 3.92
C SER A 89 3.76 7.51 4.41
N LEU A 90 3.07 6.45 4.01
CA LEU A 90 1.75 6.07 4.55
C LEU A 90 1.89 5.20 5.80
N SER A 91 3.07 4.59 6.03
CA SER A 91 3.42 3.98 7.30
C SER A 91 3.87 5.05 8.28
N GLY A 92 3.55 4.87 9.57
CA GLY A 92 4.08 5.73 10.62
C GLY A 92 5.62 5.68 10.68
N PRO A 93 6.28 6.65 11.35
CA PRO A 93 7.73 6.62 11.50
C PRO A 93 8.21 5.30 12.12
N GLY A 94 9.09 4.57 11.43
CA GLY A 94 9.71 3.34 11.95
C GLY A 94 9.06 2.01 11.54
N GLN A 95 8.09 2.02 10.61
CA GLN A 95 7.59 0.82 9.91
C GLN A 95 8.08 0.77 8.46
#